data_AF-A0A2Z6QIN3-F1
#
_entry.id   AF-A0A2Z6QIN3-F1
#
_cell.length_a   1.000
_cell.length_b   1.000
_cell.length_c   1.000
_cell.angle_alpha   90.00
_cell.angle_beta   90.00
_cell.angle_gamma   90.00
#
_symmetry.space_group_name_H-M   'P 1'
#
loop_
_entity.id
_entity.type
_entity.pdbx_description
1 polymer ?
#
loop_
_entity_poly.entity_id
_entity_poly.type
_entity_poly.pdbx_seq_one_letter_code
_entity_poly.pdbx_strand_id
1 'polypeptide(L)'
;MTQSLLSEFPEAEKDKIVIHYSGEKYLSGLSTLDDIVAENDEGLTTILEDTLSKQQDIPFMTIKNERSTERINETYRYVLRLYGHLINGQKALVTLMGIQVFFDIFVPDEETPDECEEKQGKGTSPLYKHEFDVSIKDFCLLEDITTISDRFLISALLWDHTLVLTWNIKTQSQELDEFAEVLDLNHNIFMISMTLHWKDNQKLLKQICLIDVETEPDPRWITIICGNQENLLKAFAFCWQAFVPDIHVGFNDSDYDWMWE
;
A
#
# COMPACT_ATOMS: atom_id res chain seq x y z
N MET A 1 37.12 16.90 25.94
CA MET A 1 37.48 16.04 24.80
C MET A 1 36.67 14.77 24.92
N THR A 2 35.52 14.73 24.27
CA THR A 2 34.62 13.58 24.23
C THR A 2 34.56 13.15 22.77
N GLN A 3 35.28 12.07 22.44
CA GLN A 3 35.17 11.43 21.13
C GLN A 3 33.84 10.67 21.08
N SER A 4 32.97 11.11 20.17
CA SER A 4 31.84 10.32 19.69
C SER A 4 32.38 9.15 18.86
N LEU A 5 32.08 7.93 19.29
CA LEU A 5 32.25 6.73 18.49
C LEU A 5 31.02 6.57 17.61
N LEU A 6 31.03 7.21 16.44
CA LEU A 6 30.25 6.74 15.29
C LEU A 6 31.11 5.67 14.62
N SER A 7 30.75 4.41 14.81
CA SER A 7 31.35 3.30 14.06
C SER A 7 30.87 3.38 12.61
N GLU A 8 31.73 3.87 11.73
CA GLU A 8 31.56 3.71 10.28
C GLU A 8 31.75 2.24 9.94
N PHE A 9 30.66 1.56 9.58
CA PHE A 9 30.74 0.29 8.86
C PHE A 9 31.10 0.61 7.41
N PRO A 10 32.07 -0.09 6.79
CA PRO A 10 32.36 0.10 5.38
C PRO A 10 31.18 -0.45 4.56
N GLU A 11 30.38 0.45 4.01
CA GLU A 11 29.30 0.13 3.10
C GLU A 11 29.92 -0.35 1.78
N ALA A 12 29.65 -1.59 1.38
CA ALA A 12 30.08 -2.09 0.07
C ALA A 12 29.53 -1.16 -1.02
N GLU A 13 30.38 -0.79 -1.97
CA GLU A 13 30.04 0.07 -3.10
C GLU A 13 28.90 -0.60 -3.90
N LYS A 14 27.65 -0.20 -3.60
CA LYS A 14 26.48 -0.64 -4.36
C LYS A 14 26.46 0.13 -5.67
N ASP A 15 26.20 -0.57 -6.77
CA ASP A 15 26.01 0.06 -8.07
C ASP A 15 24.92 1.14 -7.96
N LYS A 16 25.25 2.35 -8.43
CA LYS A 16 24.31 3.48 -8.44
C LYS A 16 23.18 3.16 -9.43
N ILE A 17 21.93 3.19 -8.96
CA ILE A 17 20.76 2.96 -9.81
C ILE A 17 20.21 4.31 -10.26
N VAL A 18 20.34 4.60 -11.56
CA VAL A 18 19.84 5.83 -12.17
C VAL A 18 18.84 5.46 -13.27
N ILE A 19 17.67 6.10 -13.22
CA ILE A 19 16.62 5.97 -14.22
C ILE A 19 16.37 7.36 -14.81
N HIS A 20 16.39 7.48 -16.12
CA HIS A 20 15.95 8.70 -16.80
C HIS A 20 14.51 8.49 -17.27
N TYR A 21 13.62 9.42 -16.90
CA TYR A 21 12.22 9.41 -17.30
C TYR A 21 11.90 10.71 -18.06
N SER A 22 11.46 10.58 -19.31
CA SER A 22 11.26 11.69 -20.24
C SER A 22 9.81 11.77 -20.74
N GLY A 23 8.84 11.28 -19.95
CA GLY A 23 7.42 11.37 -20.27
C GLY A 23 6.86 10.15 -21.01
N GLU A 24 7.54 9.01 -20.93
CA GLU A 24 7.08 7.75 -21.48
C GLU A 24 5.75 7.29 -20.83
N LYS A 25 5.06 6.35 -21.48
CA LYS A 25 3.77 5.82 -20.97
C LYS A 25 3.89 5.00 -19.68
N TYR A 26 5.10 4.60 -19.32
CA TYR A 26 5.39 3.79 -18.14
C TYR A 26 6.82 4.08 -17.70
N LEU A 27 7.08 3.92 -16.40
CA LEU A 27 8.41 4.00 -15.82
C LEU A 27 9.07 2.61 -15.82
N SER A 28 10.15 2.45 -16.58
CA SER A 28 10.90 1.18 -16.65
C SER A 28 12.06 1.13 -15.65
N GLY A 29 12.42 -0.06 -15.18
CA GLY A 29 13.58 -0.27 -14.31
C GLY A 29 13.29 -0.18 -12.81
N LEU A 30 12.02 -0.02 -12.43
CA LEU A 30 11.57 -0.03 -11.04
C LEU A 30 10.95 -1.39 -10.68
N SER A 31 11.31 -1.95 -9.53
CA SER A 31 10.64 -3.13 -8.98
C SER A 31 9.18 -2.82 -8.66
N THR A 32 8.26 -3.72 -9.00
CA THR A 32 6.87 -3.68 -8.55
C THR A 32 6.74 -4.24 -7.13
N LEU A 33 5.55 -4.09 -6.51
CA LEU A 33 5.25 -4.79 -5.26
C LEU A 33 5.45 -6.31 -5.37
N ASP A 34 5.01 -6.92 -6.47
CA ASP A 34 5.17 -8.36 -6.69
C ASP A 34 6.66 -8.76 -6.75
N ASP A 35 7.51 -7.94 -7.36
CA ASP A 35 8.96 -8.16 -7.36
C ASP A 35 9.55 -8.02 -5.95
N ILE A 36 9.12 -7.01 -5.17
CA ILE A 36 9.54 -6.81 -3.78
C ILE A 36 9.12 -8.00 -2.92
N VAL A 37 7.89 -8.48 -3.09
CA VAL A 37 7.38 -9.67 -2.39
C VAL A 37 8.21 -10.90 -2.75
N ALA A 38 8.47 -11.13 -4.04
CA ALA A 38 9.30 -12.24 -4.50
C ALA A 38 10.74 -12.17 -3.97
N GLU A 39 11.34 -10.98 -3.92
CA GLU A 39 12.67 -10.73 -3.33
C GLU A 39 12.73 -11.11 -1.83
N ASN A 40 11.59 -11.06 -1.12
CA ASN A 40 11.49 -11.27 0.33
C ASN A 40 10.62 -12.49 0.70
N ASP A 41 10.35 -13.41 -0.23
CA ASP A 41 9.37 -14.48 -0.06
C ASP A 41 9.73 -15.50 1.04
N GLU A 42 11.04 -15.72 1.29
CA GLU A 42 11.54 -16.71 2.26
C GLU A 42 10.94 -18.13 2.12
N GLY A 43 10.40 -18.48 0.94
CA GLY A 43 9.75 -19.77 0.65
C GLY A 43 8.25 -19.82 0.96
N LEU A 44 7.65 -18.71 1.41
CA LEU A 44 6.24 -18.61 1.80
C LEU A 44 5.29 -18.79 0.62
N THR A 45 5.66 -18.41 -0.60
CA THR A 45 4.86 -18.65 -1.80
C THR A 45 4.69 -20.14 -2.05
N THR A 46 5.72 -20.96 -1.85
CA THR A 46 5.59 -22.42 -2.04
C THR A 46 4.62 -23.02 -1.02
N ILE A 47 4.66 -22.55 0.23
CA ILE A 47 3.75 -22.99 1.30
C ILE A 47 2.30 -22.57 0.98
N LEU A 48 2.11 -21.34 0.51
CA LEU A 48 0.80 -20.84 0.10
C LEU A 48 0.21 -21.68 -1.04
N GLU A 49 0.99 -21.91 -2.10
CA GLU A 49 0.54 -22.70 -3.27
C GLU A 49 0.23 -24.15 -2.90
N ASP A 50 1.03 -24.77 -2.03
CA ASP A 50 0.75 -26.11 -1.51
C ASP A 50 -0.55 -26.13 -0.69
N THR A 51 -0.78 -25.12 0.15
CA THR A 51 -2.01 -24.98 0.95
C THR A 51 -3.25 -24.82 0.04
N LEU A 52 -3.16 -23.95 -0.97
CA LEU A 52 -4.19 -23.74 -1.98
C LEU A 52 -4.50 -25.05 -2.72
N SER A 53 -3.47 -25.78 -3.14
CA SER A 53 -3.63 -27.06 -3.86
C SER A 53 -4.35 -28.12 -3.02
N LYS A 54 -4.16 -28.09 -1.69
CA LYS A 54 -4.78 -28.99 -0.72
C LYS A 54 -6.14 -28.51 -0.23
N GLN A 55 -6.62 -27.34 -0.68
CA GLN A 55 -7.87 -26.71 -0.24
C GLN A 55 -7.94 -26.59 1.29
N GLN A 56 -6.81 -26.24 1.90
CA GLN A 56 -6.71 -26.03 3.32
C GLN A 56 -6.98 -24.57 3.68
N ASP A 57 -7.36 -24.33 4.94
CA ASP A 57 -7.59 -22.98 5.46
C ASP A 57 -6.32 -22.13 5.36
N ILE A 58 -6.49 -20.90 4.88
CA ILE A 58 -5.42 -19.93 4.68
C ILE A 58 -5.60 -18.78 5.69
N PRO A 59 -4.58 -18.48 6.51
CA PRO A 59 -4.61 -17.32 7.38
C PRO A 59 -4.62 -16.04 6.55
N PHE A 60 -5.44 -15.09 6.96
CA PHE A 60 -5.61 -13.82 6.27
C PHE A 60 -5.69 -12.68 7.28
N MET A 61 -4.87 -11.65 7.07
CA MET A 61 -4.87 -10.45 7.91
C MET A 61 -5.47 -9.28 7.14
N THR A 62 -6.58 -8.74 7.65
CA THR A 62 -7.26 -7.60 7.04
C THR A 62 -6.63 -6.28 7.48
N ILE A 63 -6.31 -5.43 6.51
CA ILE A 63 -5.82 -4.06 6.73
C ILE A 63 -6.97 -3.05 6.56
N LYS A 64 -7.82 -3.27 5.56
CA LYS A 64 -8.94 -2.38 5.23
C LYS A 64 -10.18 -3.20 4.96
N ASN A 65 -11.34 -2.65 5.31
CA ASN A 65 -12.62 -3.24 4.92
C ASN A 65 -13.49 -2.21 4.18
N GLU A 66 -14.36 -2.72 3.33
CA GLU A 66 -15.36 -1.96 2.60
C GLU A 66 -16.69 -2.70 2.64
N ARG A 67 -17.77 -1.96 2.86
CA ARG A 67 -19.12 -2.50 2.96
C ARG A 67 -19.93 -1.97 1.80
N SER A 68 -20.68 -2.85 1.15
CA SER A 68 -21.56 -2.47 0.05
C SER A 68 -22.80 -3.36 0.01
N THR A 69 -23.86 -2.85 -0.61
CA THR A 69 -25.07 -3.61 -0.90
C THR A 69 -25.16 -3.81 -2.41
N GLU A 70 -25.11 -5.06 -2.85
CA GLU A 70 -25.02 -5.41 -4.26
C GLU A 70 -26.22 -6.23 -4.72
N ARG A 71 -26.66 -5.97 -5.96
CA ARG A 71 -27.72 -6.74 -6.58
C ARG A 71 -27.12 -7.97 -7.27
N ILE A 72 -27.31 -9.14 -6.68
CA ILE A 72 -26.81 -10.43 -7.16
C ILE A 72 -28.02 -11.34 -7.40
N ASN A 73 -28.20 -11.82 -8.64
CA ASN A 73 -29.36 -12.62 -9.05
C ASN A 73 -30.69 -11.97 -8.64
N GLU A 74 -30.84 -10.69 -8.98
CA GLU A 74 -32.01 -9.84 -8.69
C GLU A 74 -32.30 -9.55 -7.22
N THR A 75 -31.55 -10.16 -6.29
CA THR A 75 -31.68 -9.96 -4.84
C THR A 75 -30.58 -9.05 -4.32
N TYR A 76 -30.90 -8.13 -3.43
CA TYR A 76 -29.89 -7.33 -2.73
C TYR A 76 -29.22 -8.16 -1.65
N ARG A 77 -27.89 -8.18 -1.67
CA ARG A 77 -27.05 -8.87 -0.70
C ARG A 77 -26.04 -7.89 -0.13
N TYR A 78 -25.88 -7.94 1.18
CA TYR A 78 -24.78 -7.27 1.85
C TYR A 78 -23.48 -7.99 1.51
N VAL A 79 -22.47 -7.21 1.11
CA VAL A 79 -21.14 -7.67 0.72
C VAL A 79 -20.11 -6.93 1.57
N LEU A 80 -19.26 -7.69 2.27
CA LEU A 80 -18.14 -7.16 3.01
C LEU A 80 -16.85 -7.55 2.29
N ARG A 81 -16.15 -6.57 1.74
CA ARG A 81 -14.82 -6.74 1.13
C ARG A 81 -13.76 -6.50 2.18
N LEU A 82 -12.88 -7.46 2.36
CA LEU A 82 -11.72 -7.37 3.23
C LEU A 82 -10.47 -7.33 2.36
N TYR A 83 -9.67 -6.29 2.52
CA TYR A 83 -8.40 -6.10 1.82
C TYR A 83 -7.26 -6.37 2.80
N GLY A 84 -6.27 -7.11 2.37
CA GLY A 84 -5.16 -7.51 3.22
C GLY A 84 -4.08 -8.25 2.46
N HIS A 85 -3.22 -8.94 3.21
CA HIS A 85 -2.14 -9.74 2.64
C HIS A 85 -2.32 -11.22 2.96
N LEU A 86 -1.87 -12.04 2.02
CA LEU A 86 -1.59 -13.45 2.25
C LEU A 86 -0.25 -13.59 2.98
N ILE A 87 0.04 -14.80 3.48
CA ILE A 87 1.24 -15.05 4.26
C ILE A 87 2.55 -14.76 3.51
N ASN A 88 2.55 -14.82 2.19
CA ASN A 88 3.72 -14.48 1.38
C ASN A 88 3.85 -12.96 1.12
N GLY A 89 2.95 -12.13 1.63
CA GLY A 89 2.95 -10.69 1.39
C GLY A 89 2.27 -10.24 0.09
N GLN A 90 1.63 -11.15 -0.67
CA GLN A 90 0.79 -10.75 -1.80
C GLN A 90 -0.53 -10.15 -1.32
N LYS A 91 -0.99 -9.09 -1.98
CA LYS A 91 -2.30 -8.51 -1.69
C LYS A 91 -3.42 -9.45 -2.10
N ALA A 92 -4.42 -9.57 -1.24
CA ALA A 92 -5.64 -10.33 -1.47
C ALA A 92 -6.89 -9.53 -1.10
N LEU A 93 -7.94 -9.76 -1.89
CA LEU A 93 -9.30 -9.35 -1.61
C LEU A 93 -10.11 -10.58 -1.20
N VAL A 94 -10.72 -10.53 -0.01
CA VAL A 94 -11.69 -11.53 0.44
C VAL A 94 -13.08 -10.89 0.45
N THR A 95 -13.95 -11.37 -0.42
CA THR A 95 -15.35 -10.97 -0.53
C THR A 95 -16.20 -11.89 0.33
N LEU A 96 -16.63 -11.41 1.49
CA LEU A 96 -17.52 -12.14 2.38
C LEU A 96 -18.98 -11.96 1.98
N MET A 97 -19.64 -13.08 1.71
CA MET A 97 -21.03 -13.16 1.30
C MET A 97 -21.88 -13.96 2.31
N GLY A 98 -23.20 -13.79 2.22
CA GLY A 98 -24.15 -14.52 3.08
C GLY A 98 -24.25 -13.97 4.50
N ILE A 99 -23.72 -12.76 4.73
CA ILE A 99 -23.90 -12.02 5.97
C ILE A 99 -25.35 -11.60 6.10
N GLN A 100 -25.99 -12.02 7.19
CA GLN A 100 -27.33 -11.57 7.54
C GLN A 100 -27.23 -10.28 8.35
N VAL A 101 -27.67 -9.17 7.75
CA VAL A 101 -27.74 -7.88 8.44
C VAL A 101 -29.03 -7.83 9.25
N PHE A 102 -28.94 -7.45 10.51
CA PHE A 102 -30.06 -7.16 11.38
C PHE A 102 -29.83 -5.81 12.05
N PHE A 103 -30.91 -5.14 12.42
CA PHE A 103 -30.89 -3.90 13.18
C PHE A 103 -32.03 -3.91 14.18
N ASP A 104 -31.79 -3.30 15.33
CA ASP A 104 -32.82 -3.12 16.35
C ASP A 104 -33.53 -1.78 16.09
N ILE A 105 -34.86 -1.82 16.05
CA ILE A 105 -35.70 -0.62 16.00
C ILE A 105 -36.39 -0.50 17.35
N PHE A 106 -36.30 0.68 17.97
CA PHE A 106 -37.21 1.02 19.06
C PHE A 106 -38.59 1.31 18.46
N VAL A 107 -39.51 0.35 18.58
CA VAL A 107 -40.89 0.48 18.14
C VAL A 107 -41.72 0.97 19.34
N PRO A 108 -42.29 2.19 19.32
CA PRO A 108 -43.24 2.63 20.33
C PRO A 108 -44.42 1.65 20.36
N ASP A 109 -45.07 1.48 21.52
CA ASP A 109 -46.04 0.40 21.81
C ASP A 109 -47.27 0.30 20.86
N GLU A 110 -47.39 1.14 19.81
CA GLU A 110 -48.53 1.21 18.91
C GLU A 110 -48.23 1.29 17.38
N GLU A 111 -46.98 1.15 16.91
CA GLU A 111 -46.68 1.18 15.44
C GLU A 111 -46.08 -0.13 14.90
N THR A 112 -46.38 -0.48 13.64
CA THR A 112 -45.78 -1.64 12.96
C THR A 112 -44.60 -1.20 12.08
N PRO A 113 -43.46 -1.90 12.11
CA PRO A 113 -42.25 -1.49 11.40
C PRO A 113 -42.37 -1.84 9.92
N ASP A 114 -42.72 -0.87 9.09
CA ASP A 114 -42.54 -0.97 7.65
C ASP A 114 -41.89 0.29 7.07
N GLU A 115 -41.00 0.04 6.11
CA GLU A 115 -40.25 0.97 5.24
C GLU A 115 -38.93 1.55 5.78
N CYS A 116 -37.82 0.93 5.34
CA CYS A 116 -36.50 1.56 5.33
C CYS A 116 -35.85 1.29 3.97
N GLU A 117 -35.68 2.33 3.14
CA GLU A 117 -34.94 2.26 1.88
C GLU A 117 -33.48 2.73 2.09
N GLU A 118 -32.51 1.94 1.59
CA GLU A 118 -31.08 2.21 1.70
C GLU A 118 -30.45 2.49 0.32
N LYS A 119 -29.50 3.44 0.25
CA LYS A 119 -28.89 3.92 -1.01
C LYS A 119 -27.50 3.32 -1.28
N GLN A 120 -27.20 3.17 -2.58
CA GLN A 120 -26.04 2.50 -3.17
C GLN A 120 -24.73 3.32 -3.21
N GLY A 121 -23.61 2.58 -3.23
CA GLY A 121 -22.36 2.93 -3.88
C GLY A 121 -21.77 1.69 -4.56
N LYS A 122 -21.22 1.83 -5.77
CA LYS A 122 -20.62 0.73 -6.54
C LYS A 122 -19.17 1.10 -6.88
N GLY A 123 -18.22 0.35 -6.36
CA GLY A 123 -16.80 0.47 -6.69
C GLY A 123 -16.26 -0.89 -7.10
N THR A 124 -15.57 -0.95 -8.23
CA THR A 124 -14.75 -2.11 -8.63
C THR A 124 -13.36 -1.59 -8.95
N SER A 125 -12.35 -2.03 -8.22
CA SER A 125 -10.94 -1.69 -8.48
C SER A 125 -10.14 -2.97 -8.76
N PRO A 126 -9.51 -3.12 -9.95
CA PRO A 126 -8.76 -4.31 -10.33
C PRO A 126 -7.30 -4.23 -9.87
N LEU A 127 -7.04 -4.27 -8.56
CA LEU A 127 -5.70 -4.12 -7.97
C LEU A 127 -5.15 -5.40 -7.31
N TYR A 128 -5.90 -6.51 -7.31
CA TYR A 128 -5.56 -7.69 -6.51
C TYR A 128 -5.26 -8.90 -7.42
N LYS A 129 -4.15 -9.57 -7.13
CA LYS A 129 -3.77 -10.82 -7.80
C LYS A 129 -4.64 -12.00 -7.34
N HIS A 130 -5.05 -11.97 -6.08
CA HIS A 130 -5.90 -12.99 -5.46
C HIS A 130 -7.23 -12.38 -5.02
N GLU A 131 -8.33 -12.98 -5.49
CA GLU A 131 -9.70 -12.64 -5.11
C GLU A 131 -10.40 -13.92 -4.64
N PHE A 132 -10.96 -13.89 -3.43
CA PHE A 132 -11.64 -15.03 -2.81
C PHE A 132 -13.09 -14.67 -2.50
N ASP A 133 -14.04 -15.42 -3.04
CA ASP A 133 -15.44 -15.37 -2.65
C ASP A 133 -15.70 -16.38 -1.53
N VAL A 134 -15.96 -15.88 -0.32
CA VAL A 134 -16.02 -16.71 0.90
C VAL A 134 -17.40 -16.57 1.55
N SER A 135 -18.04 -17.69 1.88
CA SER A 135 -19.24 -17.65 2.71
C SER A 135 -18.86 -17.25 4.13
N ILE A 136 -19.67 -16.43 4.79
CA ILE A 136 -19.46 -16.09 6.21
C ILE A 136 -19.36 -17.34 7.12
N LYS A 137 -19.92 -18.49 6.70
CA LYS A 137 -19.84 -19.76 7.43
C LYS A 137 -18.47 -20.42 7.37
N ASP A 138 -17.70 -20.12 6.33
CA ASP A 138 -16.37 -20.67 6.10
C ASP A 138 -15.27 -19.71 6.61
N PHE A 139 -15.67 -18.58 7.17
CA PHE A 139 -14.77 -17.63 7.84
C PHE A 139 -14.75 -17.92 9.34
N CYS A 140 -13.58 -18.29 9.86
CA CYS A 140 -13.40 -18.61 11.28
C CYS A 140 -12.30 -17.77 11.90
N LEU A 141 -12.50 -17.34 13.15
CA LEU A 141 -11.47 -16.67 13.93
C LEU A 141 -10.37 -17.68 14.28
N LEU A 142 -9.12 -17.30 14.01
CA LEU A 142 -7.96 -18.05 14.49
C LEU A 142 -7.64 -17.63 15.93
N GLU A 143 -8.09 -18.41 16.92
CA GLU A 143 -7.89 -18.09 18.35
C GLU A 143 -6.44 -18.34 18.83
N ASP A 144 -5.80 -19.39 18.31
CA ASP A 144 -4.43 -19.77 18.69
C ASP A 144 -3.59 -20.07 17.45
N ILE A 145 -2.59 -19.21 17.20
CA ILE A 145 -1.69 -19.31 16.04
C ILE A 145 -0.85 -20.59 16.04
N THR A 146 -0.63 -21.21 17.22
CA THR A 146 0.14 -22.45 17.31
C THR A 146 -0.57 -23.62 16.63
N THR A 147 -1.90 -23.55 16.48
CA THR A 147 -2.72 -24.56 15.80
C THR A 147 -2.43 -24.69 14.31
N ILE A 148 -1.77 -23.70 13.71
CA ILE A 148 -1.40 -23.70 12.30
C ILE A 148 0.12 -23.73 12.09
N SER A 149 0.89 -23.93 13.16
CA SER A 149 2.36 -23.94 13.13
C SER A 149 2.97 -25.14 12.42
N ASP A 150 2.18 -26.20 12.21
CA ASP A 150 2.52 -27.37 11.41
C ASP A 150 2.52 -27.09 9.90
N ARG A 151 1.79 -26.05 9.48
CA ARG A 151 1.61 -25.64 8.08
C ARG A 151 2.33 -24.34 7.75
N PHE A 152 2.30 -23.38 8.67
CA PHE A 152 2.84 -22.04 8.48
C PHE A 152 3.91 -21.71 9.51
N LEU A 153 4.92 -20.96 9.07
CA LEU A 153 5.92 -20.42 9.96
C LEU A 153 5.28 -19.34 10.85
N ILE A 154 5.23 -19.55 12.17
CA ILE A 154 4.61 -18.58 13.09
C ILE A 154 5.22 -17.18 12.91
N SER A 155 6.53 -17.08 12.66
CA SER A 155 7.17 -15.77 12.46
C SER A 155 6.69 -15.03 11.21
N ALA A 156 6.24 -15.73 10.17
CA ALA A 156 5.62 -15.11 8.98
C ALA A 156 4.21 -14.57 9.27
N LEU A 157 3.60 -14.95 10.39
CA LEU A 157 2.28 -14.50 10.82
C LEU A 157 2.34 -13.48 11.97
N LEU A 158 3.52 -13.28 12.57
CA LEU A 158 3.70 -12.32 13.66
C LEU A 158 3.57 -10.89 13.17
N TRP A 159 3.99 -10.61 11.93
CA TRP A 159 4.10 -9.26 11.40
C TRP A 159 3.17 -9.11 10.20
N ASP A 160 2.54 -7.94 10.11
CA ASP A 160 1.70 -7.59 8.98
C ASP A 160 2.59 -7.16 7.80
N HIS A 161 2.32 -7.71 6.62
CA HIS A 161 2.92 -7.29 5.36
C HIS A 161 2.34 -5.96 4.82
N THR A 162 1.82 -5.10 5.70
CA THR A 162 1.41 -3.73 5.37
C THR A 162 2.60 -2.95 4.83
N LEU A 163 2.52 -2.54 3.56
CA LEU A 163 3.54 -1.72 2.91
C LEU A 163 3.29 -0.24 3.20
N VAL A 164 4.30 0.41 3.75
CA VAL A 164 4.29 1.84 4.06
C VAL A 164 5.20 2.59 3.08
N LEU A 165 4.63 3.55 2.37
CA LEU A 165 5.35 4.55 1.58
C LEU A 165 5.42 5.84 2.40
N THR A 166 6.62 6.25 2.79
CA THR A 166 6.84 7.60 3.32
C THR A 166 7.35 8.49 2.21
N TRP A 167 6.94 9.76 2.19
CA TRP A 167 7.33 10.69 1.14
C TRP A 167 7.41 12.14 1.63
N ASN A 168 8.11 12.97 0.86
CA ASN A 168 8.24 14.40 1.12
C ASN A 168 8.66 15.13 -0.17
N ILE A 169 8.13 16.32 -0.41
CA ILE A 169 8.53 17.17 -1.55
C ILE A 169 9.62 18.18 -1.16
N LYS A 170 10.34 18.66 -2.16
CA LYS A 170 11.18 19.88 -2.05
C LYS A 170 10.77 20.84 -3.15
N THR A 171 10.51 22.06 -2.72
CA THR A 171 9.99 23.14 -3.55
C THR A 171 11.00 24.27 -3.62
N GLN A 172 10.95 25.04 -4.69
CA GLN A 172 11.78 26.21 -4.90
C GLN A 172 10.92 27.43 -5.16
N SER A 173 11.24 28.53 -4.48
CA SER A 173 10.73 29.88 -4.75
C SER A 173 11.72 30.68 -5.61
N GLN A 174 11.22 31.67 -6.36
CA GLN A 174 12.09 32.60 -7.10
C GLN A 174 12.69 33.67 -6.18
N GLU A 175 11.97 34.06 -5.14
CA GLU A 175 12.41 35.06 -4.17
C GLU A 175 13.32 34.43 -3.11
N LEU A 176 14.45 35.09 -2.84
CA LEU A 176 15.36 34.65 -1.79
C LEU A 176 14.69 34.84 -0.43
N ASP A 177 14.66 33.79 0.40
CA ASP A 177 14.11 33.79 1.76
C ASP A 177 12.57 33.74 1.85
N GLU A 178 11.88 33.44 0.75
CA GLU A 178 10.42 33.19 0.75
C GLU A 178 10.09 31.69 0.64
N PHE A 179 9.01 31.27 1.29
CA PHE A 179 8.49 29.91 1.16
C PHE A 179 7.78 29.75 -0.19
N ALA A 180 8.01 28.62 -0.85
CA ALA A 180 7.27 28.30 -2.06
C ALA A 180 5.79 28.07 -1.74
N GLU A 181 4.93 28.85 -2.40
CA GLU A 181 3.48 28.75 -2.38
C GLU A 181 2.93 28.07 -3.64
N VAL A 182 1.92 27.21 -3.45
CA VAL A 182 1.24 26.42 -4.50
C VAL A 182 0.65 27.27 -5.62
N LEU A 183 0.10 28.45 -5.27
CA LEU A 183 -0.64 29.29 -6.21
C LEU A 183 0.27 30.16 -7.09
N ASP A 184 1.58 30.17 -6.84
CA ASP A 184 2.54 30.91 -7.66
C ASP A 184 3.10 30.00 -8.75
N LEU A 185 2.82 30.36 -10.01
CA LEU A 185 3.29 29.64 -11.19
C LEU A 185 4.82 29.70 -11.39
N ASN A 186 5.51 30.57 -10.65
CA ASN A 186 6.97 30.67 -10.66
C ASN A 186 7.63 29.77 -9.62
N HIS A 187 6.84 29.10 -8.78
CA HIS A 187 7.31 28.11 -7.82
C HIS A 187 7.12 26.72 -8.37
N ASN A 188 8.06 25.82 -8.06
CA ASN A 188 8.04 24.47 -8.58
C ASN A 188 8.46 23.43 -7.54
N ILE A 189 7.94 22.22 -7.70
CA ILE A 189 8.51 21.03 -7.08
C ILE A 189 9.67 20.57 -7.96
N PHE A 190 10.86 20.53 -7.38
CA PHE A 190 12.05 20.06 -8.09
C PHE A 190 12.52 18.68 -7.63
N MET A 191 12.05 18.21 -6.47
CA MET A 191 12.41 16.91 -5.93
C MET A 191 11.29 16.29 -5.11
N ILE A 192 11.13 14.96 -5.21
CA ILE A 192 10.32 14.16 -4.30
C ILE A 192 11.19 13.02 -3.79
N SER A 193 11.28 12.87 -2.47
CA SER A 193 11.91 11.70 -1.86
C SER A 193 10.84 10.77 -1.32
N MET A 194 11.10 9.47 -1.43
CA MET A 194 10.22 8.44 -0.87
C MET A 194 11.02 7.25 -0.35
N THR A 195 10.49 6.59 0.67
CA THR A 195 11.02 5.31 1.14
C THR A 195 9.90 4.28 1.32
N LEU A 196 10.23 3.02 1.13
CA LEU A 196 9.35 1.89 1.32
C LEU A 196 9.85 1.02 2.47
N HIS A 197 8.94 0.59 3.33
CA HIS A 197 9.22 -0.38 4.39
C HIS A 197 7.96 -1.14 4.77
N TRP A 198 8.13 -2.30 5.40
CA TRP A 198 7.01 -2.96 6.07
C TRP A 198 6.73 -2.24 7.39
N LYS A 199 5.45 -2.04 7.73
CA LYS A 199 5.01 -1.27 8.91
C LYS A 199 5.75 -1.66 10.20
N ASP A 200 5.97 -2.95 10.42
CA ASP A 200 6.57 -3.49 11.64
C ASP A 200 8.05 -3.87 11.47
N ASN A 201 8.71 -3.42 10.40
CA ASN A 201 10.12 -3.68 10.10
C ASN A 201 10.92 -2.39 9.92
N GLN A 202 12.01 -2.24 10.67
CA GLN A 202 12.88 -1.06 10.59
C GLN A 202 13.75 -1.03 9.31
N LYS A 203 13.89 -2.16 8.61
CA LYS A 203 14.69 -2.24 7.39
C LYS A 203 13.92 -1.65 6.20
N LEU A 204 14.52 -0.64 5.56
CA LEU A 204 14.01 -0.07 4.32
C LEU A 204 14.11 -1.08 3.16
N LEU A 205 13.06 -1.16 2.37
CA LEU A 205 12.96 -1.98 1.16
C LEU A 205 13.56 -1.24 -0.03
N LYS A 206 13.17 0.03 -0.23
CA LYS A 206 13.69 0.91 -1.28
C LYS A 206 13.74 2.35 -0.77
N GLN A 207 14.69 3.12 -1.30
CA GLN A 207 14.83 4.57 -1.11
C GLN A 207 14.92 5.18 -2.50
N ILE A 208 14.06 6.14 -2.82
CA ILE A 208 13.91 6.67 -4.17
C ILE A 208 13.88 8.20 -4.11
N CYS A 209 14.68 8.82 -4.95
CA CYS A 209 14.75 10.27 -5.12
C CYS A 209 14.35 10.58 -6.57
N LEU A 210 13.25 11.31 -6.75
CA LEU A 210 12.81 11.84 -8.01
C LEU A 210 13.29 13.28 -8.08
N ILE A 211 13.92 13.68 -9.18
CA ILE A 211 14.48 15.01 -9.34
C ILE A 211 14.29 15.52 -10.76
N ASP A 212 13.98 16.81 -10.92
CA ASP A 212 13.77 17.41 -12.23
C ASP A 212 15.06 17.85 -12.95
N VAL A 213 16.18 17.91 -12.24
CA VAL A 213 17.49 18.32 -12.77
C VAL A 213 18.52 17.19 -12.69
N GLU A 214 19.45 17.17 -13.65
CA GLU A 214 20.60 16.26 -13.62
C GLU A 214 21.42 16.47 -12.34
N THR A 215 21.68 15.40 -11.60
CA THR A 215 22.39 15.45 -10.33
C THR A 215 23.27 14.22 -10.14
N GLU A 216 24.28 14.34 -9.29
CA GLU A 216 25.08 13.18 -8.90
C GLU A 216 24.27 12.27 -7.96
N PRO A 217 24.03 11.00 -8.32
CA PRO A 217 23.23 10.08 -7.51
C PRO A 217 23.99 9.57 -6.29
N ASP A 218 23.26 9.42 -5.18
CA ASP A 218 23.72 8.72 -3.97
C ASP A 218 23.53 7.20 -4.19
N PRO A 219 24.57 6.36 -4.02
CA PRO A 219 24.48 4.91 -4.24
C PRO A 219 23.46 4.19 -3.35
N ARG A 220 22.99 4.81 -2.26
CA ARG A 220 21.98 4.24 -1.36
C ARG A 220 20.55 4.43 -1.86
N TRP A 221 20.37 5.27 -2.87
CA TRP A 221 19.09 5.67 -3.42
C TRP A 221 18.97 5.25 -4.89
N ILE A 222 17.76 4.92 -5.30
CA ILE A 222 17.38 4.91 -6.71
C ILE A 222 17.12 6.37 -7.09
N THR A 223 17.85 6.91 -8.06
CA THR A 223 17.65 8.28 -8.55
C THR A 223 16.88 8.25 -9.87
N ILE A 224 15.73 8.92 -9.92
CA ILE A 224 14.90 9.06 -11.11
C ILE A 224 14.98 10.51 -11.60
N ILE A 225 15.66 10.74 -12.72
CA ILE A 225 15.86 12.06 -13.31
C ILE A 225 14.74 12.32 -14.32
N CYS A 226 13.95 13.36 -14.09
CA CYS A 226 12.69 13.63 -14.78
C CYS A 226 12.74 14.80 -15.78
N GLY A 227 13.74 15.68 -15.68
CA GLY A 227 13.96 16.81 -16.59
C GLY A 227 13.02 18.00 -16.41
N ASN A 228 11.86 17.82 -15.76
CA ASN A 228 10.88 18.88 -15.43
C ASN A 228 9.88 18.39 -14.37
N GLN A 229 9.10 19.32 -13.80
CA GLN A 229 8.07 19.04 -12.78
C GLN A 229 6.96 18.09 -13.27
N GLU A 230 6.48 18.25 -14.51
CA GLU A 230 5.38 17.41 -15.04
C GLU A 230 5.77 15.93 -15.06
N ASN A 231 6.99 15.64 -15.53
CA ASN A 231 7.53 14.29 -15.53
C ASN A 231 7.82 13.79 -14.11
N LEU A 232 8.24 14.67 -13.21
CA LEU A 232 8.47 14.33 -11.80
C LEU A 232 7.17 13.88 -11.12
N LEU A 233 6.05 14.59 -11.34
CA LEU A 233 4.73 14.19 -10.83
C LEU A 233 4.23 12.88 -11.46
N LYS A 234 4.40 12.70 -12.77
CA LYS A 234 4.06 11.44 -13.44
C LYS A 234 4.89 10.27 -12.93
N ALA A 235 6.19 10.46 -12.73
CA ALA A 235 7.07 9.44 -12.17
C ALA A 235 6.66 9.07 -10.73
N PHE A 236 6.25 10.05 -9.92
CA PHE A 236 5.68 9.79 -8.60
C PHE A 236 4.43 8.92 -8.67
N ALA A 237 3.50 9.24 -9.57
CA ALA A 237 2.30 8.44 -9.80
C ALA A 237 2.63 7.01 -10.27
N PHE A 238 3.63 6.82 -11.13
CA PHE A 238 4.09 5.50 -11.54
C PHE A 238 4.74 4.71 -10.41
N CYS A 239 5.54 5.36 -9.55
CA CYS A 239 6.05 4.74 -8.34
C CYS A 239 4.89 4.27 -7.44
N TRP A 240 3.93 5.15 -7.16
CA TRP A 240 2.75 4.79 -6.36
C TRP A 240 1.98 3.62 -6.96
N GLN A 241 1.78 3.61 -8.29
CA GLN A 241 1.12 2.51 -9.01
C GLN A 241 1.92 1.21 -8.97
N ALA A 242 3.25 1.27 -9.04
CA ALA A 242 4.11 0.09 -9.01
C ALA A 242 4.14 -0.57 -7.63
N PHE A 243 4.12 0.25 -6.56
CA PHE A 243 4.22 -0.22 -5.19
C PHE A 243 2.88 -0.51 -4.54
N VAL A 244 1.81 0.17 -4.97
CA VAL A 244 0.46 0.05 -4.41
C VAL A 244 0.52 0.09 -2.87
N PRO A 245 1.06 1.13 -2.23
CA PRO A 245 1.23 1.13 -0.78
C PRO A 245 -0.12 1.04 -0.04
N ASP A 246 -0.14 0.40 1.13
CA ASP A 246 -1.31 0.34 1.99
C ASP A 246 -1.47 1.61 2.81
N ILE A 247 -0.34 2.18 3.22
CA ILE A 247 -0.25 3.44 3.95
C ILE A 247 0.71 4.35 3.18
N HIS A 248 0.24 5.54 2.84
CA HIS A 248 1.09 6.65 2.43
C HIS A 248 1.16 7.69 3.55
N VAL A 249 2.34 8.22 3.86
CA VAL A 249 2.47 9.21 4.94
C VAL A 249 3.63 10.15 4.68
N GLY A 250 3.38 11.44 4.82
CA GLY A 250 4.41 12.48 4.88
C GLY A 250 4.30 13.28 6.18
N PHE A 251 5.23 14.21 6.36
CA PHE A 251 5.15 15.17 7.46
C PHE A 251 4.50 16.45 6.95
N ASN A 252 3.35 16.84 7.53
CA ASN A 252 2.56 17.99 7.07
C ASN A 252 2.10 17.87 5.61
N ASP A 253 1.96 16.64 5.10
CA ASP A 253 1.65 16.37 3.71
C ASP A 253 0.22 16.80 3.33
N SER A 254 -0.75 16.64 4.23
CA SER A 254 -2.14 17.07 4.00
C SER A 254 -2.28 18.57 3.76
N ASP A 255 -1.44 19.38 4.41
CA ASP A 255 -1.57 20.84 4.45
C ASP A 255 -0.56 21.53 3.52
N TYR A 256 0.41 20.77 3.00
CA TYR A 256 1.45 21.30 2.11
C TYR A 256 1.66 20.42 0.89
N ASP A 257 2.21 19.21 1.04
CA ASP A 257 2.67 18.40 -0.09
C ASP A 257 1.57 18.05 -1.09
N TRP A 258 0.40 17.61 -0.60
CA TRP A 258 -0.76 17.27 -1.42
C TRP A 258 -1.40 18.48 -2.11
N MET A 259 -1.09 19.70 -1.69
CA MET A 259 -1.67 20.89 -2.31
C MET A 259 -1.04 21.19 -3.68
N TRP A 260 0.09 20.57 -4.02
CA TRP A 260 0.82 20.78 -5.28
C TRP A 260 0.42 19.83 -6.42
N GLU A 261 -0.68 19.09 -6.27
CA GLU A 261 -1.22 18.15 -7.28
C GLU A 261 -1.75 18.82 -8.57
#